data_AF-A0A1F6JVP5-F1
#
_entry.id   AF-A0A1F6JVP5-F1
#
_cell.length_a   1.000
_cell.length_b   1.000
_cell.length_c   1.000
_cell.angle_alpha   90.00
_cell.angle_beta   90.00
_cell.angle_gamma   90.00
#
_symmetry.space_group_name_H-M   'P 1'
#
loop_
_entity.id
_entity.type
_entity.pdbx_description
1 polymer ?
#
loop_
_entity_poly.entity_id
_entity_poly.type
_entity_poly.pdbx_seq_one_letter_code
_entity_poly.pdbx_strand_id
1 'polypeptide(L)'
;MDWKNCLSPEGVATLNCIPVVFQNIVNWALIFAGVAALFFVIYAGIKYVTSGGEEEKIKSARETLTYALIGLVIIILSFAIINIISAITGVTCIRQFGFGNC
;
A
#
# COMPACT_ATOMS: atom_id res chain seq x y z
N MET A 1 -16.21 -6.74 2.94
CA MET A 1 -16.54 -5.42 2.37
C MET A 1 -17.88 -5.05 2.98
N ASP A 2 -17.84 -4.51 4.19
CA ASP A 2 -19.00 -4.52 5.07
C ASP A 2 -19.56 -3.12 5.27
N TRP A 3 -20.21 -2.61 4.22
CA TRP A 3 -20.90 -1.31 4.21
C TRP A 3 -22.07 -1.25 5.22
N LYS A 4 -22.62 -2.41 5.61
CA LYS A 4 -23.72 -2.51 6.57
C LYS A 4 -23.31 -2.17 8.01
N ASN A 5 -22.01 -2.27 8.34
CA ASN A 5 -21.52 -2.12 9.71
C ASN A 5 -21.33 -0.64 10.13
N CYS A 6 -21.44 0.30 9.20
CA CYS A 6 -21.32 1.74 9.46
C CYS A 6 -22.64 2.52 9.30
N LEU A 7 -23.73 1.82 8.97
CA LEU A 7 -25.08 2.40 8.91
C LEU A 7 -25.77 2.24 10.26
N SER A 8 -26.34 3.33 10.79
CA SER A 8 -27.25 3.27 11.94
C SER A 8 -28.54 2.55 11.51
N PRO A 9 -29.29 1.88 12.41
CA PRO A 9 -30.54 1.17 12.09
C PRO A 9 -31.58 1.98 11.31
N GLU A 10 -31.50 3.32 11.34
CA GLU A 10 -32.33 4.27 10.58
C GLU A 10 -31.96 4.37 9.08
N GLY A 11 -30.90 3.70 8.61
CA GLY A 11 -30.45 3.74 7.21
C GLY A 11 -29.66 4.98 6.80
N VAL A 12 -29.24 5.82 7.75
CA VAL A 12 -28.42 7.02 7.48
C VAL A 12 -26.91 6.75 7.60
N ALA A 13 -26.11 7.35 6.72
CA ALA A 13 -24.66 7.29 6.77
C ALA A 13 -24.13 8.15 7.93
N THR A 14 -23.39 7.55 8.85
CA THR A 14 -22.72 8.25 9.96
C THR A 14 -21.25 8.56 9.61
N LEU A 15 -20.59 9.42 10.39
CA LEU A 15 -19.16 9.72 10.23
C LEU A 15 -18.25 8.48 10.29
N ASN A 16 -18.74 7.37 10.86
CA ASN A 16 -18.07 6.08 10.86
C ASN A 16 -18.02 5.39 9.48
N CYS A 17 -18.74 5.88 8.46
CA CYS A 17 -18.66 5.36 7.09
C CYS A 17 -17.39 5.79 6.35
N ILE A 18 -16.90 7.01 6.60
CA ILE A 18 -15.68 7.56 5.98
C ILE A 18 -14.48 6.61 6.08
N PRO A 19 -14.14 6.10 7.28
CA PRO A 19 -12.99 5.22 7.43
C PRO A 19 -13.16 3.85 6.76
N VAL A 20 -14.38 3.32 6.69
CA VAL A 20 -14.66 2.05 6.00
C VAL A 20 -14.41 2.18 4.50
N VAL A 21 -14.85 3.29 3.89
CA VAL A 21 -14.58 3.58 2.47
C VAL A 21 -13.10 3.74 2.23
N PHE A 22 -12.42 4.53 3.07
CA PHE A 22 -10.99 4.76 2.93
C PHE A 22 -10.19 3.46 3.06
N GLN A 23 -10.47 2.64 4.07
CA GLN A 23 -9.83 1.35 4.27
C GLN A 23 -10.06 0.39 3.09
N ASN A 24 -11.26 0.42 2.50
CA ASN A 24 -11.56 -0.39 1.32
C ASN A 24 -10.75 0.06 0.09
N ILE A 25 -10.64 1.37 -0.14
CA ILE A 25 -9.83 1.94 -1.23
C ILE A 25 -8.36 1.59 -1.03
N VAL A 26 -7.83 1.77 0.18
CA VAL A 26 -6.43 1.46 0.50
C VAL A 26 -6.14 -0.03 0.34
N ASN A 27 -7.02 -0.92 0.80
CA ASN A 27 -6.83 -2.35 0.64
C ASN A 27 -6.78 -2.77 -0.84
N TRP A 28 -7.68 -2.23 -1.65
CA TRP A 28 -7.65 -2.41 -3.11
C TRP A 28 -6.36 -1.87 -3.73
N ALA A 29 -5.94 -0.67 -3.32
CA ALA A 29 -4.72 -0.05 -3.81
C ALA A 29 -3.48 -0.86 -3.43
N LEU A 30 -3.43 -1.47 -2.23
CA LEU A 30 -2.33 -2.32 -1.79
C LEU A 30 -2.23 -3.62 -2.61
N ILE A 31 -3.37 -4.27 -2.87
CA ILE A 31 -3.42 -5.46 -3.73
C ILE A 31 -2.93 -5.09 -5.14
N PHE A 32 -3.43 -3.99 -5.69
CA PHE A 32 -3.01 -3.50 -7.00
C PHE A 32 -1.52 -3.13 -7.05
N ALA A 33 -1.02 -2.45 -6.01
CA ALA A 33 0.39 -2.09 -5.89
C ALA A 33 1.30 -3.32 -5.82
N GLY A 34 0.90 -4.38 -5.10
CA GLY A 34 1.65 -5.63 -5.04
C GLY A 34 1.76 -6.31 -6.41
N VAL A 35 0.66 -6.38 -7.16
CA VAL A 35 0.64 -6.95 -8.52
C VAL A 35 1.47 -6.10 -9.49
N ALA A 36 1.33 -4.77 -9.42
CA ALA A 36 2.09 -3.85 -10.24
C ALA A 36 3.60 -3.97 -9.97
N ALA A 37 4.00 -4.04 -8.69
CA ALA A 37 5.40 -4.22 -8.31
C ALA A 37 6.00 -5.50 -8.92
N LEU A 38 5.27 -6.62 -8.89
CA LEU A 38 5.70 -7.86 -9.53
C LEU A 38 5.89 -7.69 -11.05
N PHE A 39 4.95 -7.02 -11.72
CA PHE A 39 5.03 -6.71 -13.14
C PHE A 39 6.27 -5.89 -13.49
N PHE A 40 6.56 -4.83 -12.72
CA PHE A 40 7.73 -3.98 -12.95
C PHE A 40 9.04 -4.72 -12.72
N VAL A 41 9.10 -5.61 -11.72
CA VAL A 41 10.29 -6.45 -11.48
C VAL A 41 10.55 -7.39 -12.67
N ILE A 42 9.51 -8.05 -13.19
CA ILE A 42 9.64 -8.94 -14.36
C ILE A 42 10.06 -8.14 -15.59
N TYR A 43 9.39 -7.02 -15.86
CA TYR A 43 9.69 -6.16 -17.00
C TYR A 43 11.14 -5.64 -16.96
N ALA A 44 11.58 -5.17 -15.80
CA ALA A 44 12.94 -4.67 -15.64
C ALA A 44 13.98 -5.81 -15.72
N GLY A 45 13.66 -7.01 -15.25
CA GLY A 45 14.49 -8.20 -15.41
C GLY A 45 14.68 -8.60 -16.87
N ILE A 46 13.60 -8.65 -17.66
CA ILE A 46 13.66 -8.93 -19.11
C ILE A 46 14.48 -7.85 -19.82
N LYS A 47 14.25 -6.57 -19.49
CA LYS A 47 15.01 -5.45 -20.04
C LYS A 47 16.51 -5.56 -19.71
N TYR A 48 16.86 -5.94 -18.49
CA TYR A 48 18.24 -6.13 -18.06
C TYR A 48 18.95 -7.23 -18.85
N VAL A 49 18.31 -8.39 -19.02
CA VAL A 49 18.87 -9.53 -19.78
C VAL A 49 18.99 -9.20 -21.28
N THR A 50 18.00 -8.50 -21.85
CA THR A 50 17.98 -8.13 -23.27
C THR A 50 18.91 -6.95 -23.61
N SER A 51 19.55 -6.33 -22.61
CA SER A 51 20.40 -5.15 -22.80
C SER A 51 21.70 -5.44 -23.58
N GLY A 52 22.12 -6.70 -23.69
CA GLY A 52 23.23 -7.11 -24.57
C GLY A 52 24.60 -6.47 -24.26
N GLY A 53 24.78 -5.85 -23.09
CA GLY A 53 26.00 -5.13 -22.71
C GLY A 53 25.99 -3.62 -23.01
N GLU A 54 24.91 -3.07 -23.56
CA GLU A 54 24.77 -1.63 -23.77
C GLU A 54 24.52 -0.92 -22.42
N GLU A 55 25.47 -0.09 -21.99
CA GLU A 55 25.45 0.54 -20.65
C GLU A 55 24.18 1.36 -20.40
N GLU A 56 23.64 2.03 -21.43
CA GLU A 56 22.44 2.85 -21.31
C GLU A 56 21.20 2.01 -20.95
N LYS A 57 21.03 0.86 -21.61
CA LYS A 57 19.92 -0.07 -21.33
C LYS A 57 20.05 -0.73 -19.96
N ILE A 58 21.28 -1.08 -19.57
CA ILE A 58 21.58 -1.62 -18.24
C ILE A 58 21.26 -0.59 -17.16
N LYS A 59 21.67 0.67 -17.35
CA LYS A 59 21.40 1.76 -16.41
C LYS A 59 19.90 2.00 -16.26
N SER A 60 19.17 2.10 -17.37
CA SER A 60 17.72 2.29 -17.36
C SER A 60 16.97 1.12 -16.70
N ALA A 61 17.42 -0.13 -16.89
CA ALA A 61 16.84 -1.29 -16.23
C ALA A 61 17.09 -1.27 -14.70
N ARG A 62 18.31 -0.89 -14.27
CA ARG A 62 18.65 -0.75 -12.85
C ARG A 62 17.87 0.37 -12.17
N GLU A 63 17.69 1.51 -12.83
CA GLU A 63 16.85 2.60 -12.32
C GLU A 63 15.41 2.13 -12.14
N THR A 64 14.85 1.44 -13.15
CA THR A 64 13.49 0.88 -13.06
C THR A 64 13.33 -0.09 -11.88
N LEU A 65 14.30 -0.99 -11.67
CA LEU A 65 14.32 -1.89 -10.50
C LEU A 65 14.41 -1.11 -9.19
N THR A 66 15.25 -0.08 -9.14
CA THR A 66 15.45 0.74 -7.93
C THR A 66 14.17 1.45 -7.53
N TYR A 67 13.46 2.05 -8.50
CA TYR A 67 12.17 2.69 -8.23
C TYR A 67 11.10 1.69 -7.79
N ALA A 68 11.03 0.50 -8.40
CA ALA A 68 10.09 -0.55 -7.99
C ALA A 68 10.36 -1.01 -6.55
N LEU A 69 11.63 -1.19 -6.17
CA LEU A 69 12.04 -1.56 -4.82
C LEU A 69 11.75 -0.45 -3.80
N ILE A 70 12.05 0.80 -4.13
CA ILE A 70 11.76 1.95 -3.25
C ILE A 70 10.26 2.04 -2.97
N GLY A 71 9.40 1.87 -3.99
CA GLY A 71 7.95 1.86 -3.79
C GLY A 71 7.49 0.78 -2.82
N LEU A 72 8.03 -0.44 -2.94
CA LEU A 72 7.72 -1.54 -2.02
C LEU A 72 8.22 -1.24 -0.59
N VAL A 73 9.43 -0.71 -0.47
CA VAL A 73 10.03 -0.34 0.82
C VAL A 73 9.21 0.72 1.54
N ILE A 74 8.72 1.74 0.83
CA ILE A 74 7.87 2.79 1.40
C ILE A 74 6.58 2.20 1.98
N ILE A 75 5.94 1.27 1.27
CA ILE A 75 4.72 0.60 1.75
C ILE A 75 5.01 -0.13 3.07
N ILE A 76 6.08 -0.93 3.12
CA ILE A 76 6.50 -1.67 4.31
C ILE A 76 6.83 -0.72 5.47
N LEU A 77 7.58 0.35 5.19
CA LEU A 77 7.96 1.35 6.18
C LEU A 77 6.74 2.06 6.76
N SER A 78 5.72 2.37 5.94
CA SER A 78 4.49 2.98 6.41
C SER A 78 3.81 2.14 7.49
N PHE A 79 3.70 0.83 7.28
CA PHE A 79 3.17 -0.10 8.29
C PHE A 79 4.08 -0.18 9.53
N ALA A 80 5.40 -0.20 9.34
CA ALA A 80 6.35 -0.25 10.45
C ALA A 80 6.22 0.99 11.36
N ILE A 81 6.11 2.18 10.78
CA ILE A 81 5.96 3.44 11.52
C ILE A 81 4.66 3.42 12.35
N ILE A 82 3.53 3.02 11.75
CA ILE A 82 2.24 2.89 12.46
C ILE A 82 2.37 1.94 13.66
N ASN A 83 3.04 0.80 13.47
CA ASN A 83 3.25 -0.18 14.53
C ASN A 83 4.12 0.36 15.67
N ILE A 84 5.19 1.11 15.35
CA ILE A 84 6.09 1.71 16.33
C ILE A 84 5.36 2.77 17.14
N ILE A 85 4.60 3.65 16.47
CA ILE A 85 3.81 4.69 17.15
C ILE A 85 2.79 4.05 18.08
N SER A 86 2.09 3.01 17.63
CA SER A 86 1.13 2.27 18.45
C SER A 86 1.79 1.61 19.68
N ALA A 87 3.00 1.06 19.52
CA ALA A 87 3.76 0.44 20.61
C ALA A 87 4.23 1.47 21.66
N ILE A 88 4.64 2.67 21.23
CA ILE A 88 5.12 3.72 22.13
C ILE A 88 3.95 4.40 22.86
N THR A 89 2.85 4.67 22.16
CA THR A 89 1.70 5.39 22.72
C THR A 89 0.74 4.48 23.49
N GLY A 90 0.81 3.16 23.30
CA GLY A 90 -0.15 2.21 23.85
C GLY A 90 -1.53 2.25 23.18
N VAL A 91 -1.70 3.10 22.16
CA VAL A 91 -2.96 3.31 21.46
C VAL A 91 -3.01 2.39 20.24
N THR A 92 -3.73 1.28 20.35
CA THR A 92 -3.85 0.26 19.28
C THR A 92 -4.75 0.70 18.12
N CYS A 93 -5.64 1.66 18.36
CA CYS A 93 -6.56 2.18 17.35
C CYS A 93 -5.88 2.96 16.22
N ILE A 94 -4.60 3.35 16.34
CA ILE A 94 -3.83 3.95 15.22
C ILE A 94 -3.61 2.94 14.09
N ARG A 95 -3.67 1.63 14.39
CA ARG A 95 -3.60 0.56 13.39
C ARG A 95 -4.89 0.44 12.57
N GLN A 96 -5.97 1.04 13.05
CA GLN A 96 -7.28 1.02 12.41
C GLN A 96 -7.59 2.43 11.91
N PHE A 97 -7.75 2.58 10.58
CA PHE A 97 -7.98 3.87 9.96
C PHE A 97 -9.41 4.40 10.22
N GLY A 98 -9.92 4.43 11.48
CA GLY A 98 -11.31 4.80 11.82
C GLY A 98 -11.56 5.57 13.12
N PHE A 99 -12.63 6.37 13.11
CA PHE A 99 -12.98 7.37 14.14
C PHE A 99 -13.81 6.83 15.33
N GLY A 100 -14.07 5.53 15.42
CA GLY A 100 -15.01 4.98 16.42
C GLY A 100 -14.52 3.77 17.20
N ASN A 101 -13.36 3.19 16.87
CA ASN A 101 -12.89 1.95 17.45
C ASN A 101 -11.45 2.12 17.97
N CYS A 102 -11.33 2.64 19.19
CA CYS A 102 -10.58 1.93 20.22
C CYS A 102 -11.66 1.18 21.04
#